data_AF-A0A946N520-F1
#
_entry.id   AF-A0A946N520-F1
#
_cell.length_a   1.000
_cell.length_b   1.000
_cell.length_c   1.000
_cell.angle_alpha   90.00
_cell.angle_beta   90.00
_cell.angle_gamma   90.00
#
_symmetry.space_group_name_H-M   'P 1'
#
loop_
_entity.id
_entity.type
_entity.pdbx_description
1 polymer ?
#
loop_
_entity_poly.entity_id
_entity_poly.type
_entity_poly.pdbx_seq_one_letter_code
_entity_poly.pdbx_strand_id
1 'polypeptide(L)' 'MKTAKTAPSNITMTPHPSPESEGRASTTSKVTAVKAGIKAIDEGRTVPHEKVKAWLESWGAEEELPAPEGE' A
#
# COMPACT_ATOMS: atom_id res chain seq x y z
N MET A 1 7.52 -38.39 25.60
CA MET A 1 6.73 -38.63 24.37
C MET A 1 5.35 -38.05 24.58
N LYS A 2 4.97 -37.01 23.83
CA LYS A 2 3.62 -36.43 23.84
C LYS A 2 3.26 -36.15 22.39
N THR A 3 2.35 -36.97 21.86
CA THR A 3 1.71 -36.77 20.57
C THR A 3 0.67 -35.66 20.70
N ALA A 4 0.71 -34.65 19.83
CA ALA A 4 -0.43 -33.76 19.59
C ALA A 4 -0.75 -33.78 18.10
N LYS A 5 -2.04 -34.00 17.84
CA LYS A 5 -2.66 -34.44 16.60
C LYS A 5 -3.07 -33.21 15.78
N THR A 6 -2.59 -33.11 14.54
CA THR A 6 -3.05 -32.13 13.55
C THR A 6 -4.55 -32.28 13.32
N ALA A 7 -5.31 -31.19 13.48
CA ALA A 7 -6.68 -31.08 13.00
C ALA A 7 -6.66 -30.46 11.59
N PRO A 8 -7.43 -30.96 10.60
CA PRO A 8 -7.56 -30.28 9.32
C PRO A 8 -8.48 -29.06 9.48
N SER A 9 -7.92 -27.86 9.36
CA SER A 9 -8.70 -26.62 9.28
C SER A 9 -9.56 -26.65 8.02
N ASN A 10 -10.87 -26.78 8.18
CA ASN A 10 -11.84 -26.68 7.09
C ASN A 10 -11.98 -25.18 6.71
N ILE A 11 -11.34 -24.76 5.63
CA ILE A 11 -11.42 -23.38 5.13
C ILE A 11 -12.74 -23.22 4.38
N THR A 12 -13.78 -22.78 5.07
CA THR A 12 -15.00 -22.27 4.41
C THR A 12 -14.61 -21.01 3.63
N MET A 13 -14.60 -21.08 2.30
CA MET A 13 -14.45 -19.92 1.44
C MET A 13 -15.76 -19.14 1.44
N THR A 14 -15.93 -18.25 2.40
CA THR A 14 -16.99 -17.24 2.38
C THR A 14 -16.78 -16.42 1.10
N PRO A 15 -17.78 -16.28 0.20
CA PRO A 15 -17.64 -15.38 -0.93
C PRO A 15 -17.39 -13.98 -0.36
N HIS A 16 -16.24 -13.40 -0.71
CA HIS A 16 -15.96 -12.00 -0.43
C HIS A 16 -17.08 -11.19 -1.08
N PRO A 17 -17.77 -10.27 -0.36
CA PRO A 17 -18.71 -9.37 -1.01
C PRO A 17 -17.95 -8.66 -2.13
N SER A 18 -18.38 -8.89 -3.37
CA SER A 18 -17.83 -8.19 -4.52
C SER A 18 -18.00 -6.69 -4.27
N PRO A 19 -16.93 -5.86 -4.29
CA PRO A 19 -17.05 -4.42 -4.15
C PRO A 19 -17.61 -3.83 -5.45
N GLU A 20 -18.80 -4.24 -5.85
CA GLU A 20 -19.53 -3.56 -6.91
C GLU A 20 -20.14 -2.31 -6.29
N SER A 21 -19.60 -1.16 -6.68
CA SER A 21 -20.08 0.19 -6.37
C SER A 21 -19.50 0.86 -5.12
N GLU A 22 -18.16 0.92 -5.03
CA GLU A 22 -17.58 2.11 -4.40
C GLU A 22 -17.86 3.31 -5.31
N GLY A 23 -18.81 4.14 -4.88
CA GLY A 23 -19.32 5.27 -5.63
C GLY A 23 -18.20 6.08 -6.28
N ARG A 24 -18.40 6.41 -7.56
CA ARG A 24 -17.54 7.29 -8.38
C ARG A 24 -17.27 8.59 -7.63
N ALA A 25 -16.25 8.59 -6.78
CA ALA A 25 -15.85 9.76 -6.01
C ALA A 25 -15.61 10.94 -6.96
N SER A 26 -16.12 12.11 -6.59
CA SER A 26 -16.12 13.35 -7.37
C SER A 26 -14.81 13.52 -8.16
N THR A 27 -14.92 13.48 -9.48
CA THR A 27 -13.79 13.51 -10.43
C THR A 27 -12.93 14.76 -10.26
N THR A 28 -13.51 15.85 -9.77
CA THR A 28 -12.83 17.15 -9.65
C THR A 28 -11.68 17.12 -8.65
N SER A 29 -11.87 16.53 -7.47
CA SER A 29 -10.82 16.48 -6.44
C SER A 29 -9.62 15.62 -6.88
N LYS A 30 -9.88 14.51 -7.58
CA LYS A 30 -8.83 13.66 -8.16
C LYS A 30 -8.03 14.40 -9.23
N VAL A 31 -8.72 15.13 -10.11
CA VAL A 31 -8.05 15.92 -11.18
C VAL A 31 -7.16 17.00 -10.58
N THR A 32 -7.61 17.71 -9.55
CA THR A 32 -6.79 18.73 -8.88
C THR A 32 -5.55 18.12 -8.23
N ALA A 33 -5.70 16.98 -7.55
CA ALA A 33 -4.57 16.27 -6.93
C ALA A 33 -3.55 15.80 -7.97
N VAL A 34 -4.01 15.26 -9.11
CA VAL A 34 -3.12 14.85 -10.21
C VAL A 34 -2.36 16.04 -10.78
N LYS A 35 -3.02 17.18 -11.04
CA LYS A 35 -2.36 18.39 -11.54
C LYS A 35 -1.29 18.91 -10.56
N ALA A 36 -1.59 18.90 -9.26
CA ALA A 36 -0.63 19.28 -8.23
C ALA A 36 0.59 18.35 -8.19
N GLY A 37 0.37 17.04 -8.36
CA GLY A 37 1.44 16.05 -8.46
C GLY A 37 2.35 16.27 -9.67
N ILE A 38 1.78 16.54 -10.86
CA ILE A 38 2.57 16.84 -12.07
C ILE A 38 3.43 18.09 -11.85
N LYS A 39 2.84 19.19 -11.35
CA LYS A 39 3.58 20.42 -11.03
C LYS A 39 4.71 20.18 -10.03
N ALA A 40 4.52 19.29 -9.05
CA ALA A 40 5.56 18.91 -8.10
C ALA A 40 6.75 18.22 -8.77
N ILE A 41 6.48 17.30 -9.68
CA ILE A 41 7.50 16.59 -10.44
C ILE A 41 8.27 17.57 -11.34
N ASP A 42 7.57 18.47 -12.02
CA ASP A 42 8.19 19.51 -12.86
C ASP A 42 9.08 20.47 -12.05
N GLU A 43 8.74 20.71 -10.79
CA GLU A 43 9.54 21.49 -9.83
C GLU A 43 10.67 20.68 -9.16
N GLY A 44 10.83 19.39 -9.51
CA GLY A 44 11.87 18.52 -8.95
C GLY A 44 11.54 17.92 -7.59
N ARG A 45 10.36 18.19 -7.02
CA ARG A 45 9.91 17.68 -5.71
C ARG A 45 9.55 16.19 -5.82
N THR A 46 10.58 15.36 -5.83
CA THR A 46 10.52 13.91 -6.03
C THR A 46 11.34 13.18 -4.98
N VAL A 47 11.04 11.90 -4.77
CA VAL A 47 11.86 11.01 -3.93
C VAL A 47 12.54 9.99 -4.85
N PRO A 48 13.85 9.75 -4.71
CA PRO A 48 14.55 8.72 -5.47
C PRO A 48 13.91 7.33 -5.27
N HIS A 49 13.74 6.59 -6.37
CA HIS A 49 13.12 5.26 -6.37
C HIS A 49 13.76 4.30 -5.36
N GLU A 50 15.10 4.24 -5.31
CA GLU A 50 15.82 3.33 -4.43
C GLU A 50 15.54 3.61 -2.94
N LYS A 51 15.34 4.88 -2.55
CA LYS A 51 14.98 5.24 -1.17
C LYS A 51 13.57 4.74 -0.83
N VAL A 52 12.62 4.91 -1.76
CA VAL A 52 11.25 4.40 -1.59
C VAL A 52 11.23 2.88 -1.52
N LYS A 53 12.01 2.22 -2.38
CA LYS A 53 12.12 0.76 -2.40
C LYS A 53 12.68 0.21 -1.09
N ALA A 54 13.80 0.74 -0.61
CA ALA A 54 14.39 0.31 0.66
C ALA A 54 13.41 0.49 1.84
N TRP A 55 12.68 1.61 1.86
CA TRP A 55 11.64 1.85 2.84
C TRP A 55 10.53 0.79 2.79
N LEU A 56 9.98 0.51 1.61
CA LEU A 56 8.92 -0.51 1.45
C LEU A 56 9.41 -1.92 1.81
N GLU A 57 10.65 -2.26 1.50
CA GLU A 57 11.25 -3.56 1.83
C GLU A 57 11.48 -3.74 3.34
N SER A 58 11.59 -2.65 4.10
CA SER A 58 11.75 -2.69 5.55
C SER A 58 10.44 -2.87 6.32
N TRP A 59 9.29 -2.74 5.67
CA TRP A 59 7.98 -2.83 6.34
C TRP A 59 7.78 -4.19 7.01
N GLY A 60 7.44 -4.16 8.31
CA GLY A 60 7.24 -5.36 9.11
C GLY A 60 8.53 -6.05 9.58
N ALA A 61 9.70 -5.46 9.31
CA ALA A 61 10.95 -5.84 9.96
C ALA A 61 11.05 -5.19 11.36
N GLU A 62 11.93 -5.74 12.21
CA GLU A 62 12.22 -5.15 13.53
C GLU A 62 12.83 -3.74 13.41
N GLU A 63 13.60 -3.51 12.35
CA GLU A 63 14.19 -2.21 12.00
C GLU A 63 13.52 -1.65 10.73
N GLU A 64 12.25 -1.25 10.86
CA GLU A 64 11.53 -0.55 9.80
C GLU A 64 12.11 0.86 9.59
N LEU A 65 12.39 1.21 8.34
CA LEU A 65 12.95 2.50 7.98
C LEU A 65 11.86 3.60 8.04
N PRO A 66 12.22 4.85 8.36
CA PRO A 66 11.30 5.97 8.24
C PRO A 66 10.98 6.26 6.77
N ALA A 67 9.82 6.87 6.52
CA ALA A 67 9.43 7.30 5.18
C ALA A 67 10.47 8.29 4.62
N PRO A 68 10.93 8.11 3.37
CA PRO A 68 11.96 8.97 2.79
C PRO A 68 11.38 10.35 2.43
N GLU A 69 12.18 11.38 2.69
CA GLU A 69 11.90 12.74 2.27
C GLU A 69 12.50 13.00 0.87
N GLY A 70 11.86 13.90 0.11
CA GLY A 70 12.35 14.34 -1.19
C GLY A 70 13.58 15.25 -1.08
N GLU A 71 14.25 15.48 -2.21
CA GLU A 71 15.38 16.43 -2.32
C GLU A 71 14.92 17.88 -2.57
#